data_AF-A0A9N9BQC9-F1
#
_entry.id   AF-A0A9N9BQC9-F1
#
_cell.length_a   1.000
_cell.length_b   1.000
_cell.length_c   1.000
_cell.angle_alpha   90.00
_cell.angle_beta   90.00
_cell.angle_gamma   90.00
#
_symmetry.space_group_name_H-M   'P 1'
#
loop_
_entity.id
_entity.type
_entity.pdbx_description
1 polymer ?
#
loop_
_entity_poly.entity_id
_entity_poly.type
_entity_poly.pdbx_seq_one_letter_code
_entity_poly.pdbx_strand_id
1 'polypeptide(L)'
;MTPSTSPRAVGGALRVNPFAPFPVPCHRVISSKYFIGGFDGEWGTGEKIGDKREKLAAEGITFDEQGYLTRTQSYARVGIMGNPSDGFYGKTISMLINKFSVKLTLLPNELANNLTEYQIINFQSPENGQVMYTFPNMNSLITTNPSIFDQDNRGNSLLWATCKVFHEYCKTHDIPFHSHDDNKGFTISFKTTIPRQVGLSGSSAIITAFWKALMIFYGVSRNQISFEVQASLVLAVEKDVLGIFAGLQDRVIQTFGGLMFMDFGKAYLEKQGFGKYERISHENLPQGLWLAYETNPSDSGKIHSEVRTKWEAGDAQVINAMNSFAEFAEQAKEILSRKIDTQQTRNFVRKELARLMNNNFSLRRELYGDHVLGPANLLMIEISHKYGFAAKLTGSGGAILGLLEGDDDNIDVITKNVEDLKSHLEREGFAFEWIKIQLPEIPEKIEY
;
A
#
# COMPACT_ATOMS: atom_id res chain seq x y z
N MET A 1 18.01 -40.85 -16.39
CA MET A 1 18.93 -39.69 -16.36
C MET A 1 18.12 -38.43 -16.59
N THR A 2 17.78 -37.70 -15.52
CA THR A 2 17.24 -36.34 -15.63
C THR A 2 18.41 -35.35 -15.69
N PRO A 3 18.38 -34.33 -16.58
CA PRO A 3 19.54 -33.52 -16.91
C PRO A 3 19.72 -32.40 -15.89
N SER A 4 20.51 -32.63 -14.84
CA SER A 4 20.87 -31.61 -13.84
C SER A 4 21.90 -30.58 -14.32
N THR A 5 22.31 -30.63 -15.60
CA THR A 5 23.42 -29.86 -16.16
C THR A 5 23.06 -28.97 -17.36
N SER A 6 21.84 -29.06 -17.90
CA SER A 6 21.46 -28.38 -19.16
C SER A 6 21.53 -26.85 -19.10
N PRO A 7 21.13 -26.13 -18.02
CA PRO A 7 21.25 -24.66 -17.99
C PRO A 7 22.70 -24.18 -17.92
N ARG A 8 23.58 -24.98 -17.28
CA ARG A 8 25.03 -24.69 -17.21
C ARG A 8 25.71 -24.90 -18.57
N ALA A 9 25.28 -25.91 -19.32
CA ALA A 9 25.76 -26.14 -20.69
C ALA A 9 25.35 -25.00 -21.64
N VAL A 10 24.10 -24.50 -21.53
CA VAL A 10 23.62 -23.36 -22.31
C VAL A 10 24.34 -22.06 -21.93
N GLY A 11 24.49 -21.78 -20.62
CA GLY A 11 25.25 -20.62 -20.15
C GLY A 11 26.73 -20.67 -20.56
N GLY A 12 27.32 -21.87 -20.62
CA GLY A 12 28.66 -22.08 -21.17
C GLY A 12 28.73 -21.81 -22.67
N ALA A 13 27.76 -22.29 -23.44
CA ALA A 13 27.69 -22.11 -24.89
C ALA A 13 27.46 -20.65 -25.29
N LEU A 14 26.61 -19.91 -24.57
CA LEU A 14 26.37 -18.48 -24.82
C LEU A 14 27.58 -17.60 -24.46
N ARG A 15 28.33 -17.97 -23.42
CA ARG A 15 29.55 -17.24 -22.99
C ARG A 15 30.64 -17.22 -24.07
N VAL A 16 30.73 -18.29 -24.87
CA VAL A 16 31.76 -18.44 -25.92
C VAL A 16 31.23 -18.16 -27.33
N ASN A 17 29.96 -17.76 -27.46
CA ASN A 17 29.34 -17.48 -28.75
C ASN A 17 29.53 -15.99 -29.13
N PRO A 18 30.31 -15.67 -30.18
CA PRO A 18 30.57 -14.29 -30.62
C PRO A 18 29.34 -13.60 -31.25
N PHE A 19 28.25 -14.34 -31.49
CA PHE A 19 27.00 -13.83 -32.06
C PHE A 19 25.84 -13.82 -31.03
N ALA A 20 26.15 -13.92 -29.74
CA ALA A 20 25.13 -13.85 -28.70
C ALA A 20 24.39 -12.49 -28.74
N PRO A 21 23.04 -12.48 -28.72
CA PRO A 21 22.27 -11.24 -28.77
C PRO A 21 22.45 -10.49 -27.44
N PHE A 22 23.18 -9.37 -27.47
CA PHE A 22 23.36 -8.51 -26.31
C PHE A 22 22.24 -7.44 -26.23
N PRO A 23 21.77 -7.10 -25.02
CA PRO A 23 22.22 -7.61 -23.73
C PRO A 23 21.46 -8.87 -23.29
N VAL A 24 22.19 -9.92 -22.93
CA VAL A 24 21.61 -11.10 -22.26
C VAL A 24 21.42 -10.75 -20.77
N PRO A 25 20.19 -10.71 -20.22
CA PRO A 25 19.92 -10.26 -18.85
C PRO A 25 20.24 -11.34 -17.81
N CYS A 26 21.47 -11.85 -17.83
CA CYS A 26 21.92 -12.94 -16.98
C CYS A 26 21.91 -12.56 -15.48
N HIS A 27 21.81 -11.27 -15.15
CA HIS A 27 21.60 -10.79 -13.78
C HIS A 27 20.24 -11.21 -13.22
N ARG A 28 19.23 -11.48 -14.06
CA ARG A 28 17.90 -11.94 -13.60
C ARG A 28 17.85 -13.40 -13.15
N VAL A 29 18.91 -14.17 -13.38
CA VAL A 29 18.93 -15.63 -13.16
C VAL A 29 19.25 -15.96 -11.70
N ILE A 30 18.25 -16.20 -10.85
CA ILE A 30 18.46 -16.56 -9.42
C ILE A 30 18.62 -18.08 -9.27
N SER A 31 19.34 -18.55 -8.25
CA SER A 31 19.40 -19.99 -8.00
C SER A 31 18.04 -20.56 -7.58
N SER A 32 17.85 -21.85 -7.82
CA SER A 32 16.63 -22.57 -7.44
C SER A 32 16.36 -22.63 -5.95
N LYS A 33 17.34 -22.27 -5.11
CA LYS A 33 17.20 -22.17 -3.66
C LYS A 33 16.88 -20.76 -3.20
N TYR A 34 16.50 -19.84 -4.10
CA TYR A 34 16.34 -18.41 -3.82
C TYR A 34 17.64 -17.70 -3.45
N PHE A 35 18.73 -18.43 -3.24
CA PHE A 35 20.08 -17.91 -3.09
C PHE A 35 20.59 -17.21 -4.36
N ILE A 36 21.30 -16.12 -4.18
CA ILE A 36 21.83 -15.28 -5.24
C ILE A 36 23.17 -15.83 -5.70
N GLY A 37 23.26 -16.11 -7.00
CA GLY A 37 24.46 -16.69 -7.58
C GLY A 37 24.36 -16.91 -9.08
N GLY A 38 25.40 -17.52 -9.65
CA GLY A 38 25.44 -17.89 -11.07
C GLY A 38 25.57 -16.70 -12.01
N PHE A 39 26.05 -15.55 -11.52
CA PHE A 39 26.27 -14.36 -12.34
C PHE A 39 27.72 -14.23 -12.68
N ASP A 40 28.02 -14.40 -13.96
CA ASP A 40 29.37 -14.34 -14.51
C ASP A 40 30.41 -15.17 -13.71
N GLY A 41 29.97 -16.35 -13.25
CA GLY A 41 30.78 -17.32 -12.53
C GLY A 41 30.76 -17.20 -11.00
N GLU A 42 30.27 -16.09 -10.43
CA GLU A 42 30.27 -15.86 -8.99
C GLU A 42 28.97 -16.34 -8.31
N TRP A 43 29.06 -16.65 -7.02
CA TRP A 43 27.96 -17.13 -6.17
C TRP A 43 28.06 -16.51 -4.78
N GLY A 44 26.93 -16.05 -4.22
CA GLY A 44 26.83 -15.54 -2.86
C GLY A 44 27.42 -14.13 -2.67
N THR A 45 28.74 -14.01 -2.76
CA THR A 45 29.51 -12.78 -2.52
C THR A 45 30.54 -12.55 -3.63
N GLY A 46 30.90 -11.29 -3.86
CA GLY A 46 31.80 -10.88 -4.94
C GLY A 46 31.30 -9.63 -5.66
N GLU A 47 32.19 -8.95 -6.39
CA GLU A 47 31.90 -7.68 -7.07
C GLU A 47 30.78 -7.83 -8.11
N LYS A 48 30.73 -8.96 -8.81
CA LYS A 48 29.73 -9.24 -9.84
C LYS A 48 28.38 -9.59 -9.23
N ILE A 49 28.39 -10.33 -8.12
CA ILE A 49 27.15 -10.56 -7.35
C ILE A 49 26.63 -9.25 -6.76
N GLY A 50 27.50 -8.31 -6.40
CA GLY A 50 27.15 -6.93 -6.06
C GLY A 50 26.35 -6.24 -7.18
N ASP A 51 26.90 -6.17 -8.39
CA ASP A 51 26.23 -5.58 -9.57
C ASP A 51 24.89 -6.28 -9.90
N LYS A 52 24.82 -7.60 -9.77
CA LYS A 52 23.56 -8.34 -9.91
C LYS A 52 22.52 -7.97 -8.85
N ARG A 53 22.92 -7.79 -7.59
CA ARG A 53 22.01 -7.34 -6.52
C ARG A 53 21.44 -5.97 -6.85
N GLU A 54 22.26 -5.05 -7.34
CA GLU A 54 21.83 -3.69 -7.69
C GLU A 54 20.85 -3.67 -8.87
N LYS A 55 21.14 -4.44 -9.93
CA LYS A 55 20.24 -4.58 -11.09
C LYS A 55 18.91 -5.24 -10.73
N LEU A 56 18.93 -6.26 -9.87
CA LEU A 56 17.73 -6.92 -9.38
C LEU A 56 16.94 -6.03 -8.40
N ALA A 57 17.62 -5.26 -7.56
CA ALA A 57 16.99 -4.32 -6.63
C ALA A 57 16.26 -3.19 -7.37
N ALA A 58 16.81 -2.69 -8.48
CA ALA A 58 16.14 -1.74 -9.38
C ALA A 58 14.89 -2.33 -10.06
N GLU A 59 14.77 -3.66 -10.09
CA GLU A 59 13.63 -4.43 -10.61
C GLU A 59 12.67 -4.90 -9.49
N GLY A 60 12.89 -4.47 -8.23
CA GLY A 60 12.06 -4.80 -7.07
C GLY A 60 12.36 -6.15 -6.41
N ILE A 61 13.50 -6.76 -6.74
CA ILE A 61 13.91 -8.11 -6.32
C ILE A 61 15.09 -7.98 -5.33
N THR A 62 14.83 -8.20 -4.04
CA THR A 62 15.83 -8.08 -2.96
C THR A 62 16.21 -9.42 -2.35
N PHE A 63 17.45 -9.52 -1.88
CA PHE A 63 18.01 -10.73 -1.27
C PHE A 63 18.53 -10.41 0.12
N ASP A 64 18.36 -11.34 1.07
CA ASP A 64 18.98 -11.28 2.39
C ASP A 64 20.52 -11.45 2.33
N GLU A 65 21.14 -11.28 3.50
CA GLU A 65 22.59 -11.34 3.71
C GLU A 65 23.15 -12.73 3.47
N GLN A 66 22.32 -13.75 3.71
CA GLN A 66 22.63 -15.14 3.38
C GLN A 66 22.44 -15.40 1.89
N GLY A 67 22.05 -14.41 1.09
CA GLY A 67 21.92 -14.48 -0.35
C GLY A 67 20.54 -14.91 -0.83
N TYR A 68 19.57 -15.23 0.01
CA TYR A 68 18.26 -15.73 -0.39
C TYR A 68 17.30 -14.60 -0.74
N LEU A 69 16.43 -14.77 -1.73
CA LEU A 69 15.44 -13.79 -2.16
C LEU A 69 14.42 -13.55 -1.06
N THR A 70 14.18 -12.30 -0.66
CA THR A 70 13.35 -12.03 0.51
C THR A 70 12.67 -10.68 0.48
N ARG A 71 11.37 -10.75 0.80
CA ARG A 71 10.52 -9.74 1.43
C ARG A 71 9.77 -8.79 0.49
N THR A 72 8.44 -8.93 0.46
CA THR A 72 7.55 -7.92 -0.13
C THR A 72 7.15 -6.90 0.92
N GLN A 73 6.85 -5.70 0.46
CA GLN A 73 6.45 -4.60 1.33
C GLN A 73 5.23 -3.86 0.77
N SER A 74 4.41 -3.37 1.68
CA SER A 74 3.40 -2.34 1.41
C SER A 74 3.46 -1.31 2.52
N TYR A 75 3.05 -0.08 2.22
CA TYR A 75 3.24 1.06 3.10
C TYR A 75 1.91 1.63 3.57
N ALA A 76 1.94 2.36 4.68
CA ALA A 76 0.80 3.16 5.09
C ALA A 76 0.54 4.28 4.08
N ARG A 77 -0.68 4.83 4.12
CA ARG A 77 -1.10 5.95 3.27
C ARG A 77 -1.78 7.03 4.09
N VAL A 78 -1.68 8.26 3.62
CA VAL A 78 -2.45 9.40 4.14
C VAL A 78 -3.34 9.97 3.05
N GLY A 79 -4.62 10.22 3.38
CA GLY A 79 -5.54 10.96 2.51
C GLY A 79 -5.26 12.45 2.59
N ILE A 80 -4.74 13.03 1.50
CA ILE A 80 -4.39 14.45 1.40
C ILE A 80 -5.65 15.31 1.22
N MET A 81 -6.55 14.91 0.32
CA MET A 81 -7.73 15.72 -0.02
C MET A 81 -8.90 14.87 -0.51
N GLY A 82 -10.12 15.35 -0.32
CA GLY A 82 -11.35 14.80 -0.91
C GLY A 82 -11.99 13.62 -0.17
N ASN A 83 -11.36 13.07 0.86
CA ASN A 83 -12.04 12.14 1.76
C ASN A 83 -13.18 12.83 2.52
N PRO A 84 -14.31 12.15 2.77
CA PRO A 84 -14.57 10.71 2.54
C PRO A 84 -15.31 10.40 1.21
N SER A 85 -15.21 11.24 0.18
CA SER A 85 -16.00 11.08 -1.06
C SER A 85 -15.68 9.83 -1.89
N ASP A 86 -14.57 9.13 -1.61
CA ASP A 86 -14.14 7.91 -2.32
C ASP A 86 -15.16 6.77 -2.26
N GLY A 87 -15.93 6.67 -1.18
CA GLY A 87 -17.04 5.70 -1.07
C GLY A 87 -18.29 6.11 -1.85
N PHE A 88 -18.36 7.32 -2.39
CA PHE A 88 -19.56 7.98 -2.90
C PHE A 88 -19.41 8.45 -4.35
N TYR A 89 -18.56 7.76 -5.13
CA TYR A 89 -18.20 8.12 -6.50
C TYR A 89 -17.50 9.49 -6.64
N GLY A 90 -16.83 9.94 -5.58
CA GLY A 90 -16.08 11.19 -5.57
C GLY A 90 -14.63 11.04 -6.02
N LYS A 91 -13.82 12.02 -5.63
CA LYS A 91 -12.42 12.17 -6.04
C LYS A 91 -11.54 12.42 -4.82
N THR A 92 -10.35 11.84 -4.80
CA THR A 92 -9.42 12.03 -3.69
C THR A 92 -7.97 12.15 -4.15
N ILE A 93 -7.15 12.74 -3.29
CA ILE A 93 -5.69 12.71 -3.41
C ILE A 93 -5.15 11.95 -2.21
N SER A 94 -4.29 10.97 -2.44
CA SER A 94 -3.58 10.26 -1.36
C SER A 94 -2.10 10.14 -1.64
N MET A 95 -1.34 10.04 -0.57
CA MET A 95 0.11 9.85 -0.60
C MET A 95 0.49 8.57 0.14
N LEU A 96 1.31 7.75 -0.49
CA LEU A 96 1.97 6.63 0.17
C LEU A 96 3.11 7.17 1.05
N ILE A 97 3.22 6.73 2.30
CA ILE A 97 4.21 7.25 3.25
C ILE A 97 5.24 6.20 3.65
N ASN A 98 6.51 6.59 3.73
CA ASN A 98 7.59 5.64 3.98
C ASN A 98 7.81 5.28 5.47
N LYS A 99 7.08 5.95 6.39
CA LYS A 99 7.27 5.80 7.84
C LYS A 99 6.78 4.46 8.37
N PHE A 100 5.64 3.99 7.88
CA PHE A 100 5.02 2.77 8.36
C PHE A 100 4.80 1.77 7.23
N SER A 101 4.97 0.49 7.51
CA SER A 101 4.89 -0.54 6.49
C SER A 101 4.50 -1.91 7.06
N VAL A 102 3.99 -2.74 6.17
CA VAL A 102 3.90 -4.19 6.34
C VAL A 102 5.03 -4.81 5.53
N LYS A 103 5.85 -5.61 6.20
CA LYS A 103 6.89 -6.42 5.57
C LYS A 103 6.49 -7.88 5.67
N LEU A 104 6.39 -8.54 4.53
CA LEU A 104 5.90 -9.91 4.42
C LEU A 104 6.97 -10.80 3.84
N THR A 105 7.12 -11.97 4.45
CA THR A 105 8.06 -13.01 4.02
C THR A 105 7.24 -14.22 3.59
N LEU A 106 7.45 -14.65 2.34
CA LEU A 106 6.88 -15.88 1.78
C LEU A 106 8.03 -16.80 1.40
N LEU A 107 8.12 -17.94 2.07
CA LEU A 107 9.13 -18.96 1.87
C LEU A 107 8.52 -20.16 1.13
N PRO A 108 8.85 -20.37 -0.15
CA PRO A 108 8.46 -21.54 -0.91
C PRO A 108 8.96 -22.84 -0.28
N ASN A 109 8.14 -23.90 -0.32
CA ASN A 109 8.59 -25.22 0.12
C ASN A 109 9.62 -25.80 -0.85
N GLU A 110 10.60 -26.52 -0.34
CA GLU A 110 11.51 -27.33 -1.16
C GLU A 110 10.86 -28.69 -1.45
N LEU A 111 11.01 -29.19 -2.69
CA LEU A 111 10.60 -30.55 -3.03
C LEU A 111 11.60 -31.52 -2.39
N ALA A 112 11.34 -31.91 -1.15
CA ALA A 112 11.98 -33.05 -0.51
C ALA A 112 11.38 -34.36 -1.04
N ASN A 113 11.78 -35.51 -0.48
CA ASN A 113 11.30 -36.85 -0.88
C ASN A 113 9.77 -37.08 -0.67
N ASN A 114 9.02 -36.08 -0.19
CA ASN A 114 7.61 -36.18 0.19
C ASN A 114 6.77 -35.12 -0.53
N LEU A 115 5.88 -35.56 -1.43
CA LEU A 115 4.93 -34.69 -2.14
C LEU A 115 3.94 -34.00 -1.19
N THR A 116 3.64 -34.61 -0.04
CA THR A 116 2.70 -34.02 0.93
C THR A 116 3.26 -32.75 1.53
N GLU A 117 4.53 -32.76 1.95
CA GLU A 117 5.21 -31.59 2.52
C GLU A 117 5.39 -30.47 1.50
N TYR A 118 5.58 -30.82 0.24
CA TYR A 118 5.75 -29.85 -0.82
C TYR A 118 4.53 -28.94 -1.01
N GLN A 119 3.33 -29.47 -0.78
CA GLN A 119 2.07 -28.75 -1.01
C GLN A 119 1.59 -27.91 0.17
N ILE A 120 2.16 -28.12 1.36
CA ILE A 120 1.67 -27.50 2.59
C ILE A 120 1.75 -25.98 2.55
N ILE A 121 0.70 -25.31 3.00
CA ILE A 121 0.69 -23.88 3.25
C ILE A 121 0.66 -23.62 4.75
N ASN A 122 1.64 -22.88 5.26
CA ASN A 122 1.76 -22.54 6.68
C ASN A 122 1.62 -21.04 6.91
N PHE A 123 0.76 -20.64 7.84
CA PHE A 123 0.73 -19.28 8.38
C PHE A 123 1.51 -19.27 9.68
N GLN A 124 2.58 -18.49 9.71
CA GLN A 124 3.56 -18.49 10.79
C GLN A 124 3.54 -17.16 11.54
N SER A 125 3.60 -17.24 12.87
CA SER A 125 3.77 -16.08 13.72
C SER A 125 5.14 -15.44 13.47
N PRO A 126 5.20 -14.12 13.24
CA PRO A 126 6.45 -13.42 13.01
C PRO A 126 7.29 -13.24 14.28
N GLU A 127 6.72 -13.45 15.48
CA GLU A 127 7.35 -13.17 16.77
C GLU A 127 8.26 -14.32 17.22
N ASN A 128 7.74 -15.55 17.17
CA ASN A 128 8.40 -16.75 17.66
C ASN A 128 8.60 -17.81 16.58
N GLY A 129 8.12 -17.55 15.35
CA GLY A 129 8.20 -18.50 14.25
C GLY A 129 7.29 -19.72 14.39
N GLN A 130 6.35 -19.71 15.33
CA GLN A 130 5.38 -20.78 15.51
C GLN A 130 4.41 -20.84 14.33
N VAL A 131 4.20 -22.03 13.78
CA VAL A 131 3.15 -22.25 12.79
C VAL A 131 1.79 -22.22 13.51
N MET A 132 0.95 -21.26 13.11
CA MET A 132 -0.36 -21.03 13.70
C MET A 132 -1.45 -21.83 12.98
N TYR A 133 -1.33 -21.91 11.65
CA TYR A 133 -2.25 -22.65 10.80
C TYR A 133 -1.48 -23.40 9.72
N THR A 134 -1.91 -24.62 9.44
CA THR A 134 -1.34 -25.50 8.41
C THR A 134 -2.47 -26.01 7.54
N PHE A 135 -2.30 -25.87 6.23
CA PHE A 135 -3.24 -26.35 5.23
C PHE A 135 -2.52 -27.35 4.32
N PRO A 136 -3.12 -28.51 3.99
CA PRO A 136 -2.46 -29.51 3.15
C PRO A 136 -2.08 -29.00 1.75
N ASN A 137 -2.89 -28.11 1.18
CA ASN A 137 -2.68 -27.49 -0.14
C ASN A 137 -3.61 -26.27 -0.30
N MET A 138 -3.48 -25.58 -1.44
CA MET A 138 -4.28 -24.40 -1.77
C MET A 138 -5.79 -24.67 -1.78
N ASN A 139 -6.24 -25.80 -2.34
CA ASN A 139 -7.67 -26.15 -2.38
C ASN A 139 -8.24 -26.30 -0.97
N SER A 140 -7.55 -27.03 -0.10
CA SER A 140 -7.95 -27.17 1.31
C SER A 140 -8.01 -25.80 2.01
N LEU A 141 -7.02 -24.93 1.76
CA LEU A 141 -7.00 -23.57 2.31
C LEU A 141 -8.24 -22.77 1.89
N ILE A 142 -8.53 -22.64 0.60
CA ILE A 142 -9.62 -21.76 0.12
C ILE A 142 -11.03 -22.28 0.44
N THR A 143 -11.17 -23.59 0.69
CA THR A 143 -12.43 -24.22 1.14
C THR A 143 -12.61 -24.23 2.66
N THR A 144 -11.57 -23.84 3.41
CA THR A 144 -11.66 -23.80 4.87
C THR A 144 -12.68 -22.77 5.34
N ASN A 145 -13.46 -23.11 6.37
CA ASN A 145 -14.40 -22.19 6.98
C ASN A 145 -13.66 -21.03 7.66
N PRO A 146 -13.93 -19.76 7.31
CA PRO A 146 -13.23 -18.61 7.87
C PRO A 146 -13.42 -18.44 9.39
N SER A 147 -14.37 -19.14 10.01
CA SER A 147 -14.58 -19.11 11.46
C SER A 147 -13.41 -19.64 12.29
N ILE A 148 -12.42 -20.29 11.67
CA ILE A 148 -11.21 -20.76 12.38
C ILE A 148 -10.24 -19.61 12.75
N PHE A 149 -10.44 -18.43 12.16
CA PHE A 149 -9.64 -17.26 12.43
C PHE A 149 -10.35 -16.41 13.49
N ASP A 150 -9.89 -16.51 14.73
CA ASP A 150 -10.42 -15.71 15.84
C ASP A 150 -10.22 -14.21 15.60
N GLN A 151 -10.99 -13.38 16.31
CA GLN A 151 -10.91 -11.91 16.19
C GLN A 151 -9.50 -11.38 16.50
N ASP A 152 -8.78 -12.02 17.42
CA ASP A 152 -7.40 -11.68 17.78
C ASP A 152 -6.39 -11.96 16.65
N ASN A 153 -6.77 -12.81 15.69
CA ASN A 153 -5.96 -13.25 14.56
C ASN A 153 -6.50 -12.73 13.21
N ARG A 154 -7.14 -11.56 13.20
CA ARG A 154 -7.69 -10.94 11.97
C ARG A 154 -6.68 -10.84 10.82
N GLY A 155 -5.38 -10.71 11.10
CA GLY A 155 -4.35 -10.75 10.06
C GLY A 155 -4.33 -12.05 9.24
N ASN A 156 -4.59 -13.20 9.87
CA ASN A 156 -4.62 -14.50 9.20
C ASN A 156 -5.88 -14.68 8.33
N SER A 157 -7.02 -14.10 8.73
CA SER A 157 -8.22 -14.10 7.88
C SER A 157 -8.01 -13.27 6.61
N LEU A 158 -7.23 -12.18 6.69
CA LEU A 158 -6.80 -11.41 5.51
C LEU A 158 -5.91 -12.27 4.59
N LEU A 159 -4.92 -12.99 5.15
CA LEU A 159 -4.07 -13.88 4.35
C LEU A 159 -4.91 -14.95 3.62
N TRP A 160 -5.78 -15.64 4.37
CA TRP A 160 -6.66 -16.65 3.80
C TRP A 160 -7.54 -16.10 2.67
N ALA A 161 -8.22 -14.97 2.91
CA ALA A 161 -9.09 -14.35 1.91
C ALA A 161 -8.29 -13.87 0.68
N THR A 162 -7.05 -13.43 0.87
CA THR A 162 -6.15 -13.06 -0.23
C THR A 162 -5.83 -14.27 -1.11
N CYS A 163 -5.47 -15.42 -0.53
CA CYS A 163 -5.26 -16.66 -1.28
C CYS A 163 -6.52 -17.05 -2.08
N LYS A 164 -7.69 -16.94 -1.46
CA LYS A 164 -8.97 -17.26 -2.09
C LYS A 164 -9.23 -16.40 -3.32
N VAL A 165 -9.22 -15.08 -3.17
CA VAL A 165 -9.44 -14.14 -4.28
C VAL A 165 -8.39 -14.33 -5.38
N PHE A 166 -7.12 -14.46 -5.02
CA PHE A 166 -6.05 -14.65 -5.98
C PHE A 166 -6.24 -15.92 -6.81
N HIS A 167 -6.50 -17.06 -6.13
CA HIS A 167 -6.66 -18.35 -6.78
C HIS A 167 -7.91 -18.40 -7.66
N GLU A 168 -9.06 -17.93 -7.16
CA GLU A 168 -10.31 -17.90 -7.92
C GLU A 168 -10.22 -16.97 -9.14
N TYR A 169 -9.59 -15.80 -8.99
CA TYR A 169 -9.39 -14.88 -10.10
C TYR A 169 -8.51 -15.50 -11.20
N CYS A 170 -7.36 -16.06 -10.82
CA CYS A 170 -6.44 -16.68 -11.79
C CYS A 170 -7.08 -17.87 -12.49
N LYS A 171 -7.83 -18.71 -11.76
CA LYS A 171 -8.57 -19.84 -12.33
C LYS A 171 -9.67 -19.40 -13.29
N THR A 172 -10.42 -18.35 -12.95
CA THR A 172 -11.55 -17.87 -13.78
C THR A 172 -11.08 -17.17 -15.06
N HIS A 173 -9.88 -16.59 -15.04
CA HIS A 173 -9.30 -15.85 -16.18
C HIS A 173 -8.22 -16.66 -16.91
N ASP A 174 -8.12 -17.96 -16.64
CA ASP A 174 -7.13 -18.88 -17.24
C ASP A 174 -5.69 -18.33 -17.18
N ILE A 175 -5.32 -17.67 -16.08
CA ILE A 175 -3.98 -17.12 -15.86
C ILE A 175 -3.06 -18.28 -15.45
N PRO A 176 -2.12 -18.71 -16.30
CA PRO A 176 -1.21 -19.80 -15.95
C PRO A 176 -0.25 -19.33 -14.87
N PHE A 177 0.00 -20.19 -13.87
CA PHE A 177 1.12 -19.98 -12.97
C PHE A 177 2.40 -20.37 -13.71
N HIS A 178 3.34 -19.44 -13.80
CA HIS A 178 4.61 -19.67 -14.50
C HIS A 178 5.58 -20.51 -13.65
N SER A 179 5.28 -20.70 -12.36
CA SER A 179 5.88 -21.78 -11.57
C SER A 179 5.35 -23.12 -12.09
N HIS A 180 6.24 -24.04 -12.48
CA HIS A 180 5.91 -25.37 -13.01
C HIS A 180 5.11 -26.31 -12.06
N ASP A 181 4.58 -25.81 -10.95
CA ASP A 181 3.82 -26.59 -9.99
C ASP A 181 2.81 -25.75 -9.21
N ASP A 182 1.56 -25.71 -9.67
CA ASP A 182 0.42 -25.08 -8.98
C ASP A 182 0.16 -25.69 -7.60
N ASN A 183 0.73 -26.87 -7.32
CA ASN A 183 0.61 -27.52 -6.03
C ASN A 183 1.73 -27.08 -5.07
N LYS A 184 2.70 -26.26 -5.47
CA LYS A 184 3.75 -25.81 -4.57
C LYS A 184 3.17 -24.98 -3.42
N GLY A 185 3.41 -25.44 -2.20
CA GLY A 185 3.09 -24.75 -0.97
C GLY A 185 4.15 -23.74 -0.54
N PHE A 186 3.86 -23.01 0.53
CA PHE A 186 4.74 -22.01 1.09
C PHE A 186 4.45 -21.75 2.57
N THR A 187 5.45 -21.21 3.26
CA THR A 187 5.31 -20.69 4.62
C THR A 187 5.34 -19.17 4.59
N ILE A 188 4.35 -18.53 5.21
CA ILE A 188 4.18 -17.07 5.20
C ILE A 188 4.18 -16.49 6.61
N SER A 189 4.84 -15.34 6.78
CA SER A 189 4.75 -14.50 7.97
C SER A 189 4.81 -13.02 7.58
N PHE A 190 4.28 -12.12 8.41
CA PHE A 190 4.40 -10.68 8.17
C PHE A 190 4.59 -9.91 9.48
N LYS A 191 5.30 -8.77 9.42
CA LYS A 191 5.43 -7.80 10.51
C LYS A 191 4.89 -6.44 10.04
N THR A 192 4.20 -5.72 10.91
CA THR A 192 3.69 -4.39 10.60
C THR A 192 4.16 -3.36 11.62
N THR A 193 4.54 -2.18 11.14
CA THR A 193 4.74 -0.99 11.98
C THR A 193 3.57 0.00 11.86
N ILE A 194 2.57 -0.30 11.03
CA ILE A 194 1.40 0.56 10.85
C ILE A 194 0.56 0.51 12.14
N PRO A 195 0.35 1.65 12.81
CA PRO A 195 -0.45 1.69 14.03
C PRO A 195 -1.87 1.17 13.76
N ARG A 196 -2.40 0.38 14.70
CA ARG A 196 -3.71 -0.25 14.55
C ARG A 196 -4.82 0.79 14.69
N GLN A 197 -5.91 0.60 13.94
CA GLN A 197 -7.17 1.35 14.10
C GLN A 197 -7.12 2.89 13.98
N VAL A 198 -6.04 3.47 13.49
CA VAL A 198 -5.90 4.93 13.29
C VAL A 198 -6.09 5.41 11.85
N GLY A 199 -6.77 4.61 11.03
CA GLY A 199 -7.09 5.02 9.65
C GLY A 199 -5.90 5.13 8.70
N LEU A 200 -4.76 4.47 8.97
CA LEU A 200 -3.54 4.45 8.14
C LEU A 200 -3.43 3.23 7.19
N SER A 201 -4.54 2.53 6.95
CA SER A 201 -4.66 1.44 5.97
C SER A 201 -3.79 0.20 6.24
N GLY A 202 -3.70 -0.20 7.51
CA GLY A 202 -2.95 -1.39 7.92
C GLY A 202 -3.46 -2.70 7.31
N SER A 203 -4.79 -2.88 7.25
CA SER A 203 -5.42 -4.10 6.69
C SER A 203 -5.07 -4.28 5.20
N SER A 204 -5.35 -3.27 4.38
CA SER A 204 -5.01 -3.32 2.95
C SER A 204 -3.52 -3.36 2.67
N ALA A 205 -2.67 -2.84 3.57
CA ALA A 205 -1.23 -3.00 3.44
C ALA A 205 -0.82 -4.48 3.54
N ILE A 206 -1.43 -5.24 4.48
CA ILE A 206 -1.18 -6.69 4.62
C ILE A 206 -1.61 -7.42 3.34
N ILE A 207 -2.82 -7.15 2.88
CA ILE A 207 -3.38 -7.78 1.66
C ILE A 207 -2.49 -7.45 0.46
N THR A 208 -2.13 -6.18 0.27
CA THR A 208 -1.30 -5.72 -0.86
C THR A 208 0.10 -6.33 -0.81
N ALA A 209 0.74 -6.37 0.36
CA ALA A 209 2.07 -6.99 0.51
C ALA A 209 2.02 -8.49 0.19
N PHE A 210 0.94 -9.17 0.58
CA PHE A 210 0.76 -10.59 0.28
C PHE A 210 0.41 -10.81 -1.19
N TRP A 211 -0.46 -9.99 -1.77
CA TRP A 211 -0.81 -10.01 -3.18
C TRP A 211 0.44 -9.92 -4.07
N LYS A 212 1.34 -8.97 -3.77
CA LYS A 212 2.65 -8.86 -4.43
C LYS A 212 3.45 -10.15 -4.29
N ALA A 213 3.48 -10.77 -3.11
CA ALA A 213 4.23 -12.00 -2.89
C ALA A 213 3.64 -13.19 -3.65
N LEU A 214 2.31 -13.30 -3.76
CA LEU A 214 1.63 -14.32 -4.55
C LEU A 214 1.89 -14.14 -6.05
N MET A 215 1.84 -12.90 -6.55
CA MET A 215 2.21 -12.59 -7.92
C MET A 215 3.65 -13.02 -8.23
N ILE A 216 4.61 -12.71 -7.34
CA ILE A 216 6.00 -13.14 -7.50
C ILE A 216 6.13 -14.66 -7.40
N PHE A 217 5.49 -15.28 -6.41
CA PHE A 217 5.58 -16.72 -6.14
C PHE A 217 5.03 -17.57 -7.30
N TYR A 218 3.86 -17.21 -7.82
CA TYR A 218 3.22 -17.89 -8.96
C TYR A 218 3.68 -17.37 -10.32
N GLY A 219 4.54 -16.34 -10.34
CA GLY A 219 5.05 -15.72 -11.56
C GLY A 219 4.01 -14.94 -12.36
N VAL A 220 2.92 -14.49 -11.74
CA VAL A 220 1.89 -13.68 -12.37
C VAL A 220 2.38 -12.24 -12.57
N SER A 221 2.38 -11.78 -13.82
CA SER A 221 2.90 -10.47 -14.21
C SER A 221 1.83 -9.37 -14.20
N ARG A 222 2.29 -8.12 -14.25
CA ARG A 222 1.41 -6.93 -14.39
C ARG A 222 0.64 -6.89 -15.72
N ASN A 223 1.12 -7.59 -16.75
CA ASN A 223 0.40 -7.69 -18.02
C ASN A 223 -0.81 -8.63 -17.92
N GLN A 224 -0.79 -9.57 -16.97
CA GLN A 224 -1.90 -10.48 -16.68
C GLN A 224 -2.89 -9.87 -15.69
N ILE A 225 -2.39 -9.12 -14.69
CA ILE A 225 -3.21 -8.40 -13.73
C ILE A 225 -2.69 -6.97 -13.61
N SER A 226 -3.32 -6.01 -14.28
CA SER A 226 -2.91 -4.60 -14.25
C SER A 226 -3.05 -4.01 -12.85
N PHE A 227 -2.42 -2.86 -12.58
CA PHE A 227 -2.52 -2.23 -11.26
C PHE A 227 -3.95 -1.86 -10.86
N GLU A 228 -4.78 -1.43 -11.82
CA GLU A 228 -6.19 -1.12 -11.60
C GLU A 228 -6.96 -2.37 -11.14
N VAL A 229 -6.74 -3.49 -11.84
CA VAL A 229 -7.36 -4.77 -11.50
C VAL A 229 -6.85 -5.28 -10.16
N GLN A 230 -5.54 -5.18 -9.89
CA GLN A 230 -4.96 -5.52 -8.59
C GLN A 230 -5.65 -4.75 -7.45
N ALA A 231 -5.82 -3.42 -7.59
CA ALA A 231 -6.48 -2.61 -6.58
C ALA A 231 -7.93 -3.05 -6.32
N SER A 232 -8.68 -3.41 -7.38
CA SER A 232 -10.04 -3.96 -7.25
C SER A 232 -10.07 -5.33 -6.59
N LEU A 233 -9.11 -6.22 -6.89
CA LEU A 233 -9.03 -7.55 -6.28
C LEU A 233 -8.61 -7.49 -4.80
N VAL A 234 -7.67 -6.60 -4.46
CA VAL A 234 -7.31 -6.32 -3.06
C VAL A 234 -8.53 -5.80 -2.28
N LEU A 235 -9.41 -5.01 -2.90
CA LEU A 235 -10.67 -4.61 -2.28
C LEU A 235 -11.64 -5.80 -2.10
N ALA A 236 -11.76 -6.67 -3.10
CA ALA A 236 -12.63 -7.85 -3.06
C ALA A 236 -12.31 -8.79 -1.88
N VAL A 237 -11.04 -8.87 -1.47
CA VAL A 237 -10.61 -9.62 -0.27
C VAL A 237 -11.36 -9.19 0.98
N GLU A 238 -11.50 -7.88 1.20
CA GLU A 238 -12.21 -7.37 2.37
C GLU A 238 -13.71 -7.34 2.14
N LYS A 239 -14.15 -6.82 0.99
CA LYS A 239 -15.56 -6.55 0.73
C LYS A 239 -16.35 -7.83 0.43
N ASP A 240 -15.90 -8.61 -0.54
CA ASP A 240 -16.68 -9.69 -1.11
C ASP A 240 -16.46 -11.01 -0.36
N VAL A 241 -15.25 -11.23 0.16
CA VAL A 241 -14.91 -12.46 0.91
C VAL A 241 -15.12 -12.31 2.41
N LEU A 242 -14.71 -11.19 3.01
CA LEU A 242 -14.79 -10.99 4.47
C LEU A 242 -15.99 -10.14 4.93
N GLY A 243 -16.76 -9.55 4.00
CA GLY A 243 -17.90 -8.70 4.32
C GLY A 243 -17.53 -7.41 5.06
N ILE A 244 -16.29 -6.98 4.97
CA ILE A 244 -15.77 -5.76 5.61
C ILE A 244 -16.06 -4.57 4.71
N PHE A 245 -16.70 -3.54 5.25
CA PHE A 245 -16.88 -2.27 4.54
C PHE A 245 -15.52 -1.59 4.31
N ALA A 246 -15.16 -1.40 3.04
CA ALA A 246 -13.90 -0.79 2.63
C ALA A 246 -14.05 -0.01 1.31
N GLY A 247 -13.20 1.00 1.11
CA GLY A 247 -13.11 1.81 -0.11
C GLY A 247 -11.89 1.48 -0.96
N LEU A 248 -11.94 1.82 -2.25
CA LEU A 248 -10.86 1.56 -3.22
C LEU A 248 -9.59 2.38 -2.92
N GLN A 249 -9.72 3.57 -2.33
CA GLN A 249 -8.62 4.52 -2.14
C GLN A 249 -7.33 3.88 -1.62
N ASP A 250 -7.40 3.16 -0.50
CA ASP A 250 -6.19 2.63 0.14
C ASP A 250 -5.48 1.61 -0.75
N ARG A 251 -6.26 0.81 -1.47
CA ARG A 251 -5.77 -0.27 -2.33
C ARG A 251 -5.11 0.31 -3.58
N VAL A 252 -5.70 1.37 -4.14
CA VAL A 252 -5.10 2.10 -5.27
C VAL A 252 -3.77 2.74 -4.86
N ILE A 253 -3.71 3.55 -3.80
CA ILE A 253 -2.46 4.21 -3.42
C ILE A 253 -1.35 3.22 -3.01
N GLN A 254 -1.70 2.10 -2.36
CA GLN A 254 -0.73 1.07 -1.98
C GLN A 254 -0.23 0.23 -3.16
N THR A 255 -1.03 0.11 -4.22
CA THR A 255 -0.65 -0.60 -5.45
C THR A 255 0.21 0.29 -6.36
N PHE A 256 -0.18 1.56 -6.54
CA PHE A 256 0.48 2.49 -7.46
C PHE A 256 1.68 3.22 -6.84
N GLY A 257 1.65 3.49 -5.52
CA GLY A 257 2.67 4.26 -4.80
C GLY A 257 2.71 5.75 -5.16
N GLY A 258 3.60 6.51 -4.51
CA GLY A 258 3.79 7.94 -4.77
C GLY A 258 2.63 8.81 -4.28
N LEU A 259 2.23 9.77 -5.12
CA LEU A 259 1.13 10.71 -4.90
C LEU A 259 0.11 10.51 -6.03
N MET A 260 -1.12 10.13 -5.67
CA MET A 260 -2.16 9.76 -6.64
C MET A 260 -3.39 10.63 -6.47
N PHE A 261 -3.86 11.20 -7.58
CA PHE A 261 -5.23 11.66 -7.77
C PHE A 261 -6.08 10.49 -8.25
N MET A 262 -7.24 10.29 -7.64
CA MET A 262 -8.11 9.15 -7.91
C MET A 262 -9.53 9.65 -8.10
N ASP A 263 -10.12 9.33 -9.25
CA ASP A 263 -11.51 9.61 -9.60
C ASP A 263 -12.30 8.31 -9.63
N PHE A 264 -13.21 8.17 -8.67
CA PHE A 264 -14.09 7.01 -8.50
C PHE A 264 -15.45 7.23 -9.17
N GLY A 265 -15.54 8.16 -10.11
CA GLY A 265 -16.77 8.50 -10.81
C GLY A 265 -17.49 7.26 -11.35
N LYS A 266 -18.81 7.21 -11.10
CA LYS A 266 -19.68 6.06 -11.40
C LYS A 266 -19.54 5.55 -12.84
N ALA A 267 -19.43 6.47 -13.81
CA ALA A 267 -19.28 6.13 -15.22
C ALA A 267 -18.01 5.31 -15.51
N TYR A 268 -16.90 5.56 -14.83
CA TYR A 268 -15.68 4.75 -14.98
C TYR A 268 -15.89 3.37 -14.37
N LEU A 269 -16.36 3.31 -13.12
CA LEU A 269 -16.57 2.06 -12.41
C LEU A 269 -17.54 1.12 -13.13
N GLU A 270 -18.64 1.64 -13.68
CA GLU A 270 -19.61 0.84 -14.44
C GLU A 270 -19.07 0.39 -15.80
N LYS A 271 -18.26 1.22 -16.46
CA LYS A 271 -17.75 0.93 -17.80
C LYS A 271 -16.58 -0.06 -17.79
N GLN A 272 -15.63 0.10 -16.87
CA GLN A 272 -14.36 -0.62 -16.91
C GLN A 272 -14.00 -1.33 -15.60
N GLY A 273 -14.82 -1.22 -14.54
CA GLY A 273 -14.62 -1.90 -13.26
C GLY A 273 -13.63 -1.23 -12.30
N PHE A 274 -13.03 -0.10 -12.70
CA PHE A 274 -12.08 0.67 -11.91
C PHE A 274 -12.15 2.17 -12.26
N GLY A 275 -11.68 3.01 -11.34
CA GLY A 275 -11.69 4.47 -11.47
C GLY A 275 -10.60 4.99 -12.41
N LYS A 276 -10.51 6.31 -12.56
CA LYS A 276 -9.39 6.95 -13.26
C LYS A 276 -8.33 7.34 -12.22
N TYR A 277 -7.14 6.78 -12.36
CA TYR A 277 -6.03 7.00 -11.43
C TYR A 277 -4.89 7.72 -12.14
N GLU A 278 -4.44 8.84 -11.56
CA GLU A 278 -3.43 9.70 -12.15
C GLU A 278 -2.36 10.04 -11.12
N ARG A 279 -1.11 9.75 -11.47
CA ARG A 279 0.03 10.12 -10.63
C ARG A 279 0.29 11.61 -10.75
N ILE A 280 0.37 12.28 -9.60
CA ILE A 280 0.73 13.70 -9.53
C ILE A 280 2.23 13.79 -9.22
N SER A 281 2.93 14.75 -9.83
CA SER A 281 4.31 15.05 -9.45
C SER A 281 4.38 15.45 -7.96
N HIS A 282 5.37 14.93 -7.26
CA HIS A 282 5.60 15.24 -5.85
C HIS A 282 6.52 16.44 -5.63
N GLU A 283 7.07 17.02 -6.72
CA GLU A 283 7.99 18.16 -6.67
C GLU A 283 7.37 19.40 -6.01
N ASN A 284 6.05 19.55 -6.19
CA ASN A 284 5.30 20.69 -5.67
C ASN A 284 4.60 20.39 -4.33
N LEU A 285 4.81 19.21 -3.76
CA LEU A 285 4.25 18.88 -2.47
C LEU A 285 4.90 19.78 -1.40
N PRO A 286 4.12 20.52 -0.58
CA PRO A 286 4.68 21.37 0.45
C PRO A 286 5.58 20.59 1.41
N GLN A 287 6.69 21.20 1.80
CA GLN A 287 7.50 20.69 2.89
C GLN A 287 6.77 20.85 4.22
N GLY A 288 7.17 20.06 5.21
CA GLY A 288 6.64 20.17 6.56
C GLY A 288 5.30 19.46 6.77
N LEU A 289 4.97 18.45 5.96
CA LEU A 289 3.86 17.54 6.26
C LEU A 289 4.21 16.64 7.44
N TRP A 290 3.28 16.54 8.38
CA TRP A 290 3.42 15.73 9.57
C TRP A 290 2.12 14.99 9.88
N LEU A 291 2.24 13.93 10.68
CA LEU A 291 1.16 13.07 11.08
C LEU A 291 1.08 13.05 12.62
N ALA A 292 -0.13 13.17 13.16
CA ALA A 292 -0.39 12.86 14.56
C ALA A 292 -1.47 11.79 14.66
N TYR A 293 -1.37 10.89 15.64
CA TYR A 293 -2.31 9.78 15.78
C TYR A 293 -2.46 9.28 17.21
N GLU A 294 -3.61 8.67 17.48
CA GLU A 294 -3.92 8.02 18.75
C GLU A 294 -3.05 6.77 18.96
N THR A 295 -2.42 6.65 20.12
CA THR A 295 -1.62 5.47 20.45
C THR A 295 -2.47 4.30 20.95
N ASN A 296 -3.62 4.59 21.56
CA ASN A 296 -4.60 3.62 22.07
C ASN A 296 -6.01 3.98 21.59
N PRO A 297 -6.35 3.71 20.32
CA PRO A 297 -7.65 4.05 19.78
C PRO A 297 -8.76 3.28 20.50
N SER A 298 -9.82 3.98 20.88
CA SER A 298 -11.08 3.35 21.30
C SER A 298 -11.91 2.99 20.06
N ASP A 299 -12.56 1.83 20.07
CA ASP A 299 -13.21 1.21 18.91
C ASP A 299 -14.43 2.03 18.44
N SER A 300 -14.19 3.06 17.62
CA SER A 300 -15.21 3.98 17.10
C SER A 300 -15.79 3.55 15.74
N GLY A 301 -15.45 2.34 15.27
CA GLY A 301 -15.71 1.85 13.90
C GLY A 301 -17.18 1.61 13.50
N LYS A 302 -18.17 2.13 14.23
CA LYS A 302 -19.61 1.83 14.00
C LYS A 302 -20.51 3.01 13.62
N ILE A 303 -19.97 4.18 13.23
CA ILE A 303 -20.81 5.39 13.04
C ILE A 303 -20.73 6.01 11.63
N HIS A 304 -20.57 5.20 10.59
CA HIS A 304 -20.63 5.67 9.19
C HIS A 304 -21.89 5.26 8.42
N SER A 305 -22.80 4.51 9.03
CA SER A 305 -23.99 3.99 8.36
C SER A 305 -25.01 5.07 7.99
N GLU A 306 -25.15 6.14 8.80
CA GLU A 306 -26.18 7.15 8.59
C GLU A 306 -25.94 8.00 7.33
N VAL A 307 -24.72 8.52 7.14
CA VAL A 307 -24.38 9.32 5.94
C VAL A 307 -24.53 8.49 4.67
N ARG A 308 -24.15 7.21 4.73
CA ARG A 308 -24.36 6.29 3.59
C ARG A 308 -25.83 6.11 3.27
N THR A 309 -26.65 5.86 4.28
CA THR A 309 -28.10 5.69 4.13
C THR A 309 -28.75 6.94 3.52
N LYS A 310 -28.39 8.14 4.01
CA LYS A 310 -28.90 9.41 3.46
C LYS A 310 -28.50 9.63 2.01
N TRP A 311 -27.25 9.30 1.66
CA TRP A 311 -26.79 9.40 0.27
C TRP A 311 -27.54 8.44 -0.66
N GLU A 312 -27.77 7.19 -0.24
CA GLU A 312 -28.56 6.21 -1.01
C GLU A 312 -30.02 6.62 -1.16
N ALA A 313 -30.56 7.34 -0.17
CA ALA A 313 -31.89 7.96 -0.23
C ALA A 313 -31.95 9.23 -1.10
N GLY A 314 -30.82 9.69 -1.66
CA GLY A 314 -30.78 10.87 -2.51
C GLY A 314 -30.80 12.20 -1.77
N ASP A 315 -30.37 12.24 -0.50
CA ASP A 315 -30.32 13.46 0.29
C ASP A 315 -29.43 14.53 -0.38
N ALA A 316 -30.03 15.67 -0.69
CA ALA A 316 -29.36 16.75 -1.42
C ALA A 316 -28.18 17.36 -0.65
N GLN A 317 -28.27 17.46 0.68
CA GLN A 317 -27.18 18.00 1.51
C GLN A 317 -25.98 17.06 1.46
N VAL A 318 -26.20 15.74 1.60
CA VAL A 318 -25.13 14.75 1.54
C VAL A 318 -24.51 14.69 0.14
N ILE A 319 -25.33 14.69 -0.92
CA ILE A 319 -24.83 14.68 -2.30
C ILE A 319 -23.98 15.93 -2.58
N ASN A 320 -24.46 17.11 -2.20
CA ASN A 320 -23.71 18.35 -2.39
C ASN A 320 -22.40 18.35 -1.60
N ALA A 321 -22.39 17.83 -0.37
CA ALA A 321 -21.17 17.69 0.41
C ALA A 321 -20.16 16.74 -0.28
N MET A 322 -20.61 15.60 -0.83
CA MET A 322 -19.74 14.68 -1.58
C MET A 322 -19.16 15.32 -2.84
N ASN A 323 -19.94 16.13 -3.55
CA ASN A 323 -19.45 16.91 -4.69
C ASN A 323 -18.40 17.94 -4.25
N SER A 324 -18.65 18.70 -3.20
CA SER A 324 -17.68 19.66 -2.65
C SER A 324 -16.37 19.00 -2.23
N PHE A 325 -16.43 17.81 -1.63
CA PHE A 325 -15.23 17.03 -1.32
C PHE A 325 -14.43 16.67 -2.58
N ALA A 326 -15.11 16.22 -3.63
CA ALA A 326 -14.48 15.89 -4.90
C ALA A 326 -13.87 17.14 -5.57
N GLU A 327 -14.56 18.28 -5.51
CA GLU A 327 -14.06 19.59 -5.99
C GLU A 327 -12.80 20.03 -5.25
N PHE A 328 -12.72 19.82 -3.92
CA PHE A 328 -11.49 20.11 -3.17
C PHE A 328 -10.30 19.27 -3.68
N ALA A 329 -10.53 18.00 -4.05
CA ALA A 329 -9.48 17.17 -4.63
C ALA A 329 -9.04 17.68 -6.02
N GLU A 330 -9.97 18.14 -6.86
CA GLU A 330 -9.64 18.76 -8.15
C GLU A 330 -8.83 20.05 -7.99
N GLN A 331 -9.29 20.96 -7.13
CA GLN A 331 -8.57 22.20 -6.82
C GLN A 331 -7.17 21.91 -6.29
N ALA A 332 -7.02 20.94 -5.38
CA ALA A 332 -5.72 20.54 -4.85
C ALA A 332 -4.81 19.96 -5.94
N LYS A 333 -5.35 19.16 -6.88
CA LYS A 333 -4.60 18.66 -8.03
C LYS A 333 -4.09 19.79 -8.90
N GLU A 334 -4.94 20.78 -9.22
CA GLU A 334 -4.55 21.94 -10.00
C GLU A 334 -3.45 22.75 -9.30
N ILE A 335 -3.59 22.98 -8.00
CA ILE A 335 -2.58 23.67 -7.18
C ILE A 335 -1.25 22.92 -7.21
N LEU A 336 -1.26 21.61 -7.01
CA LEU A 336 -0.05 20.76 -7.04
C LEU A 336 0.56 20.63 -8.44
N SER A 337 -0.20 20.90 -9.50
CA SER A 337 0.29 20.84 -10.89
C SER A 337 0.89 22.16 -11.37
N ARG A 338 0.82 23.24 -10.58
CA ARG A 338 1.40 24.54 -10.93
C ARG A 338 2.93 24.45 -10.97
N LYS A 339 3.54 25.10 -11.97
CA LYS A 339 5.00 25.24 -12.03
C LYS A 339 5.48 26.13 -10.87
N ILE A 340 6.35 25.63 -10.01
CA ILE A 340 7.01 26.44 -8.98
C ILE A 340 8.31 27.03 -9.56
N ASP A 341 8.29 28.32 -9.84
CA ASP A 341 9.41 29.10 -10.37
C ASP A 341 9.93 30.16 -9.39
N THR A 342 9.12 30.54 -8.40
CA THR A 342 9.45 31.55 -7.39
C THR A 342 9.04 31.11 -6.00
N GLN A 343 9.62 31.76 -4.99
CA GLN A 343 9.24 31.59 -3.58
C GLN A 343 7.76 31.94 -3.35
N GLN A 344 7.26 32.98 -4.04
CA GLN A 344 5.87 33.39 -3.95
C GLN A 344 4.91 32.29 -4.45
N THR A 345 5.25 31.61 -5.55
CA THR A 345 4.45 30.48 -6.05
C THR A 345 4.45 29.30 -5.07
N ARG A 346 5.58 29.01 -4.43
CA ARG A 346 5.68 27.97 -3.39
C ARG A 346 4.81 28.30 -2.17
N ASN A 347 4.85 29.54 -1.71
CA ASN A 347 4.05 30.03 -0.58
C ASN A 347 2.55 29.98 -0.90
N PHE A 348 2.17 30.35 -2.13
CA PHE A 348 0.81 30.22 -2.62
C PHE A 348 0.32 28.76 -2.60
N VAL A 349 1.11 27.82 -3.14
CA VAL A 349 0.76 26.39 -3.15
C VAL A 349 0.49 25.87 -1.74
N ARG A 350 1.37 26.17 -0.79
CA ARG A 350 1.20 25.77 0.62
C ARG A 350 -0.05 26.40 1.24
N LYS A 351 -0.22 27.72 1.10
CA LYS A 351 -1.35 28.46 1.66
C LYS A 351 -2.69 27.92 1.18
N GLU A 352 -2.83 27.70 -0.13
CA GLU A 352 -4.09 27.19 -0.70
C GLU A 352 -4.35 25.73 -0.33
N LEU A 353 -3.32 24.88 -0.26
CA LEU A 353 -3.47 23.51 0.22
C LEU A 353 -3.89 23.45 1.70
N ALA A 354 -3.29 24.30 2.55
CA ALA A 354 -3.68 24.44 3.95
C ALA A 354 -5.14 24.91 4.09
N ARG A 355 -5.55 25.91 3.29
CA ARG A 355 -6.95 26.37 3.25
C ARG A 355 -7.91 25.24 2.85
N LEU A 356 -7.59 24.50 1.79
CA LEU A 356 -8.42 23.35 1.36
C LEU A 356 -8.47 22.24 2.40
N MET A 357 -7.36 22.00 3.11
CA MET A 357 -7.27 21.02 4.18
C MET A 357 -8.26 21.32 5.31
N ASN A 358 -8.30 22.59 5.75
CA ASN A 358 -9.26 23.05 6.75
C ASN A 358 -10.68 22.98 6.24
N ASN A 359 -10.95 23.46 5.03
CA ASN A 359 -12.29 23.40 4.43
C ASN A 359 -12.81 21.95 4.33
N ASN A 360 -11.94 21.01 3.96
CA ASN A 360 -12.26 19.59 3.93
C ASN A 360 -12.64 19.07 5.32
N PHE A 361 -11.87 19.41 6.36
CA PHE A 361 -12.20 19.01 7.72
C PHE A 361 -13.48 19.67 8.23
N SER A 362 -13.67 20.97 8.04
CA SER A 362 -14.87 21.71 8.44
C SER A 362 -16.13 21.13 7.83
N LEU A 363 -16.14 20.85 6.52
CA LEU A 363 -17.27 20.21 5.86
C LEU A 363 -17.53 18.80 6.40
N ARG A 364 -16.47 18.05 6.72
CA ARG A 364 -16.63 16.72 7.34
C ARG A 364 -17.23 16.80 8.73
N ARG A 365 -16.83 17.77 9.54
CA ARG A 365 -17.40 18.02 10.86
C ARG A 365 -18.87 18.43 10.77
N GLU A 366 -19.22 19.29 9.82
CA GLU A 366 -20.61 19.66 9.56
C GLU A 366 -21.47 18.45 9.18
N LEU A 367 -20.97 17.59 8.29
CA LEU A 367 -21.73 16.47 7.75
C LEU A 367 -21.89 15.31 8.74
N TYR A 368 -20.84 14.96 9.49
CA TYR A 368 -20.83 13.80 10.38
C TYR A 368 -21.11 14.17 11.84
N GLY A 369 -20.82 15.40 12.25
CA GLY A 369 -20.98 15.85 13.64
C GLY A 369 -19.87 15.37 14.58
N ASP A 370 -19.73 16.08 15.69
CA ASP A 370 -18.66 15.90 16.67
C ASP A 370 -18.67 14.51 17.33
N HIS A 371 -19.86 13.95 17.56
CA HIS A 371 -20.01 12.62 18.13
C HIS A 371 -19.38 11.53 17.24
N VAL A 372 -19.53 11.65 15.91
CA VAL A 372 -18.96 10.69 14.97
C VAL A 372 -17.46 10.88 14.81
N LEU A 373 -17.00 12.13 14.81
CA LEU A 373 -15.57 12.41 14.71
C LEU A 373 -14.83 12.01 15.99
N GLY A 374 -15.47 12.10 17.14
CA GLY A 374 -14.90 11.71 18.42
C GLY A 374 -13.96 12.78 19.02
N PRO A 375 -13.87 12.84 20.36
CA PRO A 375 -13.17 13.92 21.06
C PRO A 375 -11.67 13.95 20.77
N ALA A 376 -11.01 12.79 20.64
CA ALA A 376 -9.58 12.71 20.38
C ALA A 376 -9.19 13.35 19.04
N ASN A 377 -9.95 13.07 17.99
CA ASN A 377 -9.75 13.68 16.67
C ASN A 377 -9.97 15.19 16.70
N LEU A 378 -11.02 15.65 17.38
CA LEU A 378 -11.30 17.08 17.53
C LEU A 378 -10.20 17.79 18.31
N LEU A 379 -9.69 17.18 19.38
CA LEU A 379 -8.61 17.72 20.19
C LEU A 379 -7.30 17.84 19.39
N MET A 380 -6.93 16.82 18.62
CA MET A 380 -5.75 16.90 17.74
C MET A 380 -5.87 18.07 16.75
N ILE A 381 -7.05 18.28 16.16
CA ILE A 381 -7.28 19.40 15.23
C ILE A 381 -7.22 20.75 15.94
N GLU A 382 -7.85 20.88 17.11
CA GLU A 382 -7.83 22.11 17.91
C GLU A 382 -6.40 22.51 18.30
N ILE A 383 -5.61 21.56 18.79
CA ILE A 383 -4.21 21.76 19.12
C ILE A 383 -3.42 22.22 17.88
N SER A 384 -3.68 21.61 16.72
CA SER A 384 -3.03 21.98 15.46
C SER A 384 -3.29 23.43 15.08
N HIS A 385 -4.55 23.87 15.13
CA HIS A 385 -4.93 25.25 14.84
C HIS A 385 -4.33 26.25 15.83
N LYS A 386 -4.23 25.89 17.12
CA LYS A 386 -3.62 26.74 18.15
C LYS A 386 -2.18 27.12 17.82
N TYR A 387 -1.44 26.27 17.12
CA TYR A 387 -0.05 26.51 16.69
C TYR A 387 0.08 26.96 15.22
N GLY A 388 -1.02 27.31 14.56
CA GLY A 388 -1.01 27.83 13.19
C GLY A 388 -0.86 26.76 12.11
N PHE A 389 -1.35 25.54 12.36
CA PHE A 389 -1.37 24.47 11.37
C PHE A 389 -2.80 24.18 10.91
N ALA A 390 -2.92 24.00 9.60
CA ALA A 390 -4.07 23.37 9.00
C ALA A 390 -3.97 21.87 9.26
N ALA A 391 -5.09 21.22 9.53
CA ALA A 391 -5.11 19.79 9.78
C ALA A 391 -6.43 19.16 9.35
N LYS A 392 -6.36 17.88 8.98
CA LYS A 392 -7.54 17.06 8.68
C LYS A 392 -7.29 15.61 8.99
N LEU A 393 -8.37 14.83 9.09
CA LEU A 393 -8.29 13.38 9.19
C LEU A 393 -7.72 12.76 7.92
N THR A 394 -6.83 11.77 8.09
CA THR A 394 -6.20 11.05 6.97
C THR A 394 -7.03 9.89 6.42
N GLY A 395 -8.02 9.44 7.19
CA GLY A 395 -8.89 8.30 6.89
C GLY A 395 -10.19 8.38 7.68
N SER A 396 -10.68 7.25 8.21
CA SER A 396 -11.91 7.18 9.00
C SER A 396 -11.83 7.90 10.35
N GLY A 397 -10.66 7.92 10.99
CA GLY A 397 -10.41 8.57 12.28
C GLY A 397 -9.14 8.04 12.95
N GLY A 398 -8.71 8.68 14.04
CA GLY A 398 -7.58 8.28 14.86
C GLY A 398 -6.22 8.79 14.40
N ALA A 399 -6.16 9.46 13.24
CA ALA A 399 -4.96 10.13 12.75
C ALA A 399 -5.29 11.37 11.92
N ILE A 400 -4.52 12.44 12.14
CA ILE A 400 -4.56 13.68 11.38
C ILE A 400 -3.26 13.91 10.62
N LEU A 401 -3.38 14.55 9.46
CA LEU A 401 -2.29 15.12 8.68
C LEU A 401 -2.38 16.63 8.85
N GLY A 402 -1.24 17.28 9.03
CA GLY A 402 -1.20 18.73 9.06
C GLY A 402 -0.11 19.36 8.21
N LEU A 403 -0.30 20.66 7.98
CA LEU A 403 0.52 21.52 7.15
C LEU A 403 0.53 22.94 7.74
N LEU A 404 1.70 23.60 7.76
CA LEU A 404 1.80 24.96 8.29
C LEU A 404 0.94 25.94 7.47
N GLU A 405 0.10 26.73 8.15
CA GLU A 405 -0.69 27.79 7.52
C GLU A 405 0.18 29.00 7.12
N GLY A 406 -0.38 29.84 6.25
CA GLY A 406 0.24 31.11 5.86
C GLY A 406 1.20 31.00 4.68
N ASP A 407 1.96 32.07 4.50
CA ASP A 407 2.81 32.33 3.33
C ASP A 407 4.30 32.42 3.67
N ASP A 408 4.72 32.12 4.90
CA ASP A 408 6.13 31.96 5.27
C ASP A 408 6.58 30.49 5.32
N ASP A 409 7.41 30.06 4.37
CA ASP A 409 7.96 28.69 4.32
C ASP A 409 9.34 28.59 4.99
N ASN A 410 9.72 29.62 5.77
CA ASN A 410 10.95 29.60 6.53
C ASN A 410 10.97 28.38 7.48
N ILE A 411 11.95 27.52 7.25
CA ILE A 411 12.10 26.25 7.96
C ILE A 411 12.32 26.46 9.46
N ASP A 412 12.90 27.57 9.89
CA ASP A 412 13.13 27.87 11.30
C ASP A 412 11.81 28.17 12.02
N VAL A 413 10.91 28.91 11.37
CA VAL A 413 9.56 29.20 11.88
C VAL A 413 8.71 27.92 11.91
N ILE A 414 8.76 27.13 10.83
CA ILE A 414 8.11 25.81 10.77
C ILE A 414 8.61 24.93 11.92
N THR A 415 9.93 24.82 12.10
CA THR A 415 10.54 23.92 13.09
C THR A 415 10.16 24.32 14.51
N LYS A 416 10.19 25.62 14.84
CA LYS A 416 9.81 26.09 16.17
C LYS A 416 8.34 25.80 16.49
N ASN A 417 7.42 26.19 15.59
CA ASN A 417 5.99 25.99 15.82
C ASN A 417 5.65 24.49 15.85
N VAL A 418 6.32 23.66 15.05
CA VAL A 418 6.14 22.21 15.09
C VAL A 418 6.63 21.59 16.40
N GLU A 419 7.73 22.04 16.99
CA GLU A 419 8.20 21.45 18.25
C GLU A 419 7.26 21.76 19.43
N ASP A 420 6.70 22.98 19.47
CA ASP A 420 5.67 23.35 20.46
C ASP A 420 4.37 22.55 20.24
N LEU A 421 3.96 22.39 18.97
CA LEU A 421 2.84 21.54 18.58
C LEU A 421 3.04 20.09 19.03
N LYS A 422 4.17 19.50 18.67
CA LYS A 422 4.55 18.12 19.02
C LYS A 422 4.54 17.93 20.53
N SER A 423 5.17 18.83 21.28
CA SER A 423 5.22 18.78 22.74
C SER A 423 3.82 18.87 23.37
N HIS A 424 2.87 19.56 22.72
CA HIS A 424 1.48 19.59 23.19
C HIS A 424 0.76 18.28 22.86
N LEU A 425 0.87 17.79 21.63
CA LEU A 425 0.25 16.54 21.20
C LEU A 425 0.73 15.34 22.06
N GLU A 426 2.02 15.25 22.32
CA GLU A 426 2.61 14.18 23.14
C GLU A 426 2.14 14.24 24.60
N ARG A 427 1.96 15.45 25.17
CA ARG A 427 1.39 15.63 26.52
C ARG A 427 -0.06 15.16 26.62
N GLU A 428 -0.82 15.29 25.53
CA GLU A 428 -2.20 14.81 25.42
C GLU A 428 -2.28 13.33 25.02
N GLY A 429 -1.13 12.63 24.91
CA GLY A 429 -1.07 11.19 24.65
C GLY A 429 -1.10 10.78 23.18
N PHE A 430 -0.96 11.74 22.25
CA PHE A 430 -0.87 11.48 20.82
C PHE A 430 0.59 11.28 20.39
N ALA A 431 0.80 10.40 19.42
CA ALA A 431 2.10 10.28 18.75
C ALA A 431 2.22 11.32 17.63
N PHE A 432 3.44 11.79 17.37
CA PHE A 432 3.75 12.73 16.29
C PHE A 432 4.87 12.17 15.41
N GLU A 433 4.72 12.31 14.09
CA GLU A 433 5.71 11.85 13.12
C GLU A 433 5.83 12.78 11.92
N TRP A 434 7.05 13.10 11.53
CA TRP A 434 7.32 13.68 10.21
C TRP A 434 7.10 12.62 9.14
N ILE A 435 6.39 12.98 8.06
CA ILE A 435 6.12 12.04 6.97
C ILE A 435 6.83 12.46 5.68
N LYS A 436 7.28 11.45 4.93
CA LYS A 436 7.82 11.62 3.59
C LYS A 436 7.10 10.68 2.64
N ILE A 437 7.00 11.13 1.38
CA ILE A 437 6.44 10.33 0.31
C ILE A 437 7.27 9.06 0.12
N GLN A 438 6.60 7.92 -0.01
CA GLN A 438 7.17 6.70 -0.53
C GLN A 438 6.95 6.68 -2.05
N LEU A 439 8.05 6.77 -2.78
CA LEU A 439 8.01 6.66 -4.25
C LEU A 439 7.63 5.23 -4.67
N PRO A 440 7.09 5.06 -5.88
CA PRO A 440 6.79 3.74 -6.44
C PRO A 440 8.03 2.86 -6.45
N GLU A 441 7.84 1.57 -6.18
CA GLU A 441 8.93 0.58 -6.24
C GLU A 441 9.46 0.39 -7.66
N ILE A 442 8.67 0.77 -8.69
CA ILE A 442 9.06 0.66 -10.10
C ILE A 442 8.63 1.93 -10.85
N PRO A 443 9.55 2.66 -11.52
CA PRO A 443 9.18 3.77 -12.39
C PRO A 443 8.33 3.30 -13.59
N GLU A 444 7.34 4.10 -13.99
CA GLU A 444 6.38 3.77 -15.08
C GLU A 444 7.02 3.53 -16.45
N LYS A 445 8.25 4.02 -16.65
CA LYS A 445 9.05 3.79 -17.85
C LYS A 445 10.47 3.39 -17.45
N ILE A 446 10.86 2.17 -17.80
CA ILE A 446 12.26 1.89 -18.13
C ILE A 446 12.36 2.33 -19.59
N GLU A 447 12.84 3.54 -19.85
CA GLU A 447 13.31 3.87 -21.21
C GLU A 447 14.52 2.96 -21.46
N TYR A 448 14.32 1.98 -22.34
CA TYR A 448 15.34 1.05 -22.79
C TYR A 448 16.30 1.71 -23.78
#